data_AF-A0A932T0Z0-F1
#
_entry.id   AF-A0A932T0Z0-F1
#
_cell.length_a   1.000
_cell.length_b   1.000
_cell.length_c   1.000
_cell.angle_alpha   90.00
_cell.angle_beta   90.00
_cell.angle_gamma   90.00
#
_symmetry.space_group_name_H-M   'P 1'
#
loop_
_entity.id
_entity.type
_entity.pdbx_description
1 polymer ?
#
loop_
_entity_poly.entity_id
_entity_poly.type
_entity_poly.pdbx_seq_one_letter_code
_entity_poly.pdbx_strand_id
1 'polypeptide(L)'
;MHVKKPEPLPLGETKPPRLCAVCGQVSYSLGGVHPQCAQEQADAGRLARIKAEKKAELRDKPRASPTTRPWYKSCPKCRLQMHIRKKACECGYRFR
;
A
#
# COMPACT_ATOMS: atom_id res chain seq x y z
N MET A 1 -11.87 8.26 -59.43
CA MET A 1 -12.47 6.96 -59.05
C MET A 1 -12.24 6.77 -57.56
N HIS A 2 -13.24 7.03 -56.71
CA HIS A 2 -13.10 6.78 -55.27
C HIS A 2 -13.42 5.31 -55.01
N VAL A 3 -12.38 4.50 -54.76
CA VAL A 3 -12.54 3.09 -54.37
C VAL A 3 -13.13 3.05 -52.96
N LYS A 4 -14.36 2.55 -52.84
CA LYS A 4 -14.98 2.31 -51.52
C LYS A 4 -14.17 1.27 -50.77
N LYS A 5 -13.95 1.51 -49.47
CA LYS A 5 -13.27 0.54 -48.59
C LYS A 5 -14.06 -0.77 -48.60
N PRO A 6 -13.37 -1.93 -48.65
CA PRO A 6 -14.03 -3.22 -48.63
C PRO A 6 -14.81 -3.40 -47.31
N GLU A 7 -15.88 -4.18 -47.41
CA GLU A 7 -16.75 -4.49 -46.28
C GLU A 7 -15.94 -5.26 -45.22
N PRO A 8 -16.02 -4.88 -43.93
CA PRO A 8 -15.27 -5.54 -42.88
C PRO A 8 -15.72 -6.99 -42.73
N LEU A 9 -14.75 -7.88 -42.52
CA LEU A 9 -15.02 -9.30 -42.30
C LEU A 9 -16.00 -9.48 -41.12
N PRO A 10 -16.98 -10.39 -41.23
CA PRO A 10 -17.85 -10.71 -40.11
C PRO A 10 -16.98 -11.16 -38.93
N LEU A 11 -17.13 -10.47 -37.80
CA LEU A 11 -16.57 -10.90 -36.52
C LEU A 11 -17.22 -12.25 -36.19
N GLY A 12 -16.51 -13.34 -36.49
CA GLY A 12 -16.91 -14.69 -36.07
C GLY A 12 -17.09 -14.75 -34.55
N GLU A 13 -17.62 -15.87 -34.06
CA GLU A 13 -17.88 -16.09 -32.62
C GLU A 13 -16.65 -15.72 -31.77
N THR A 14 -16.72 -14.56 -31.12
CA THR A 14 -15.65 -14.09 -30.25
C THR A 14 -15.62 -14.98 -29.02
N LYS A 15 -14.51 -15.70 -28.81
CA LYS A 15 -14.31 -16.48 -27.60
C LYS A 15 -14.52 -15.57 -26.38
N PRO A 16 -15.22 -16.04 -25.33
CA PRO A 16 -15.40 -15.25 -24.13
C PRO A 16 -14.04 -14.87 -23.53
N PRO A 17 -13.91 -13.65 -22.99
CA PRO A 17 -12.67 -13.19 -22.39
C PRO A 17 -12.30 -14.08 -21.20
N ARG A 18 -11.02 -14.45 -21.09
CA ARG A 18 -10.52 -15.23 -19.95
C ARG A 18 -10.43 -14.32 -18.73
N LEU A 19 -10.99 -14.73 -17.60
CA LEU A 19 -10.91 -13.97 -16.35
C LEU A 19 -9.78 -14.48 -15.46
N CYS A 20 -9.09 -13.55 -14.81
CA CYS A 20 -8.04 -13.84 -13.85
C CYS A 20 -8.64 -14.38 -12.55
N ALA A 21 -8.17 -15.55 -12.11
CA ALA A 21 -8.62 -16.18 -10.86
C ALA A 21 -8.23 -15.40 -9.59
N VAL A 22 -7.31 -14.43 -9.69
CA VAL A 22 -6.82 -13.64 -8.55
C VAL A 22 -7.61 -12.37 -8.35
N CYS A 23 -7.81 -11.60 -9.42
CA CYS A 23 -8.43 -10.28 -9.37
C CYS A 23 -9.78 -10.18 -10.09
N GLY A 24 -10.21 -11.24 -10.78
CA GLY A 24 -11.48 -11.29 -11.53
C GLY A 24 -11.49 -10.50 -12.84
N GLN A 25 -10.38 -9.82 -13.20
CA GLN A 25 -10.30 -9.01 -14.41
C GLN A 25 -9.90 -9.83 -15.64
N VAL A 26 -10.22 -9.33 -16.84
CA VAL A 26 -9.85 -9.99 -18.10
C VAL A 26 -8.33 -10.13 -18.20
N SER A 27 -7.85 -11.36 -18.40
CA SER A 27 -6.45 -11.70 -18.57
C SER A 27 -6.11 -11.89 -20.03
N TYR A 28 -5.01 -11.26 -20.44
CA TYR A 28 -4.41 -11.45 -21.76
C TYR A 28 -3.46 -12.66 -21.80
N SER A 29 -3.18 -13.28 -20.65
CA SER A 29 -2.28 -14.42 -20.58
C SER A 29 -2.94 -15.71 -21.08
N LEU A 30 -2.16 -16.56 -21.76
CA LEU A 30 -2.58 -17.91 -22.16
C LEU A 30 -3.04 -18.74 -20.94
N GLY A 31 -2.39 -18.60 -19.79
CA GLY A 31 -2.79 -19.30 -18.56
C GLY A 31 -4.00 -18.69 -17.83
N GLY A 32 -4.58 -17.60 -18.34
CA GLY A 32 -5.72 -16.93 -17.70
C GLY A 32 -5.38 -16.11 -16.45
N VAL A 33 -4.13 -16.08 -15.97
CA VAL A 33 -3.70 -15.27 -14.80
C VAL A 33 -2.76 -14.15 -15.25
N HIS A 34 -2.93 -12.93 -14.73
CA HIS A 34 -2.02 -11.83 -15.06
C HIS A 34 -0.60 -12.11 -14.55
N PRO A 35 0.46 -11.69 -15.25
CA PRO A 35 1.82 -11.93 -14.79
C PRO A 35 2.09 -11.40 -13.38
N GLN A 36 1.57 -10.22 -13.04
CA GLN A 36 1.70 -9.63 -11.71
C GLN A 36 0.96 -10.47 -10.65
N CYS A 37 -0.27 -10.90 -10.94
CA CYS A 37 -1.04 -11.74 -10.03
C CYS A 37 -0.36 -13.11 -9.81
N ALA A 38 0.24 -13.70 -10.85
CA ALA A 38 0.99 -14.94 -10.73
C ALA A 38 2.24 -14.76 -9.84
N GLN A 39 2.95 -13.63 -10.00
CA GLN A 39 4.09 -13.29 -9.15
C GLN A 39 3.68 -13.12 -7.68
N GLU A 40 2.60 -12.38 -7.40
CA GLU A 40 2.09 -12.19 -6.05
C GLU A 40 1.71 -13.51 -5.38
N GLN A 41 1.07 -14.42 -6.12
CA GLN A 41 0.76 -15.76 -5.62
C GLN A 41 2.02 -16.56 -5.29
N ALA A 42 3.05 -16.51 -6.14
CA ALA A 42 4.33 -17.16 -5.89
C ALA A 42 5.05 -16.55 -4.66
N ASP A 43 4.99 -15.24 -4.50
CA ASP A 43 5.63 -14.50 -3.40
C ASP A 43 4.88 -14.62 -2.05
N ALA A 44 3.60 -15.03 -2.06
CA ALA A 44 2.75 -15.04 -0.88
C ALA A 44 3.38 -15.79 0.31
N GLY A 45 3.99 -16.95 0.05
CA GLY A 45 4.66 -17.76 1.08
C GLY A 45 5.90 -17.06 1.67
N ARG A 46 6.74 -16.48 0.82
CA ARG A 46 7.92 -15.72 1.24
C ARG A 46 7.54 -14.51 2.08
N LEU A 47 6.53 -13.75 1.64
CA LEU A 47 6.03 -12.59 2.36
C LEU A 47 5.40 -12.98 3.71
N ALA A 48 4.69 -14.11 3.79
CA ALA A 48 4.13 -14.61 5.04
C ALA A 48 5.23 -14.91 6.08
N ARG A 49 6.33 -15.53 5.67
CA ARG A 49 7.49 -15.80 6.54
C ARG A 49 8.12 -14.51 7.06
N ILE A 50 8.42 -13.56 6.16
CA ILE A 50 9.02 -12.27 6.53
C ILE A 50 8.10 -11.52 7.51
N LYS A 51 6.78 -11.55 7.29
CA LYS A 51 5.80 -10.94 8.20
C LYS A 51 5.80 -11.62 9.58
N ALA A 52 5.89 -12.94 9.62
CA ALA A 52 5.95 -13.70 10.88
C ALA A 52 7.23 -13.38 11.67
N GLU A 53 8.39 -13.37 11.01
CA GLU A 53 9.68 -13.02 11.61
C GLU A 53 9.67 -11.60 12.19
N LYS A 54 9.20 -10.61 11.43
CA LYS A 54 9.05 -9.24 11.93
C LYS A 54 8.11 -9.13 13.13
N LYS A 55 7.02 -9.91 13.14
CA LYS A 55 6.08 -9.93 14.27
C LYS A 55 6.72 -10.54 15.52
N ALA A 56 7.54 -11.58 15.37
CA ALA A 56 8.29 -12.18 16.47
C ALA A 56 9.32 -11.18 17.03
N GLU A 57 10.10 -10.54 16.15
CA GLU A 57 11.07 -9.51 16.55
C GLU A 57 10.42 -8.35 17.32
N LEU A 58 9.23 -7.90 16.91
CA LEU A 58 8.49 -6.85 17.61
C LEU A 58 7.92 -7.30 18.97
N ARG A 59 7.70 -8.60 19.17
CA ARG A 59 7.20 -9.15 20.44
C ARG A 59 8.31 -9.20 21.49
N ASP A 60 9.54 -9.53 21.07
CA ASP A 60 10.67 -9.68 21.98
C ASP A 60 11.37 -8.35 22.30
N LYS A 61 11.18 -7.31 21.48
CA LYS A 61 11.69 -5.98 21.79
C LYS A 61 10.91 -5.39 22.97
N PRO A 62 11.58 -4.97 24.06
CA PRO A 62 10.92 -4.22 25.11
C PRO A 62 10.29 -2.97 24.47
N ARG A 63 9.02 -2.67 24.82
CA ARG A 63 8.39 -1.41 24.40
C ARG A 63 9.31 -0.30 24.88
N ALA A 64 10.00 0.34 23.93
CA ALA A 64 10.79 1.51 24.23
C ALA A 64 9.88 2.46 25.00
N SER A 65 10.30 2.86 26.21
CA SER A 65 9.61 3.91 26.95
C SER A 65 9.43 5.09 26.00
N PRO A 66 8.32 5.84 26.10
CA PRO A 66 8.07 6.97 25.20
C PRO A 66 9.14 8.02 25.45
N THR A 67 10.27 7.87 24.77
CA THR A 67 11.37 8.81 24.79
C THR A 67 10.78 10.04 24.13
N THR A 68 10.70 11.12 24.90
CA THR A 68 10.27 12.42 24.41
C THR A 68 10.94 12.64 23.07
N ARG A 69 10.15 12.77 21.99
CA ARG A 69 10.71 12.88 20.64
C ARG A 69 11.79 13.98 20.70
N PRO A 70 13.00 13.79 20.16
CA PRO A 70 14.17 14.66 20.40
C PRO A 70 13.96 16.16 20.11
N TRP A 71 12.89 16.51 19.41
CA TRP A 71 12.55 17.87 18.97
C TRP A 71 11.21 18.38 19.50
N TYR A 72 10.66 17.71 20.50
CA TYR A 72 9.36 18.01 21.07
C TYR A 72 9.47 18.23 22.58
N LYS A 73 8.71 19.20 23.07
CA LYS A 73 8.52 19.49 24.49
C LYS A 73 7.03 19.40 24.82
N SER A 74 6.72 19.00 26.04
CA SER A 74 5.34 18.95 26.53
C SER A 74 4.99 20.25 27.25
N CYS A 75 3.82 20.82 26.97
CA CYS A 75 3.32 21.96 27.73
C CYS A 75 2.99 21.56 29.18
N PRO A 76 3.45 22.29 30.21
CA PRO A 76 3.11 21.95 31.60
C PRO A 76 1.63 22.20 31.93
N LYS A 77 0.92 23.07 31.19
CA LYS A 77 -0.51 23.34 31.40
C LYS A 77 -1.40 22.29 30.75
N CYS A 78 -1.27 22.09 29.44
CA CYS A 78 -2.19 21.23 28.67
C CYS A 78 -1.60 19.89 28.24
N ARG A 79 -0.32 19.61 28.55
CA ARG A 79 0.42 18.40 28.16
C ARG A 79 0.51 18.12 26.66
N LEU A 80 0.12 19.08 25.82
CA LEU A 80 0.29 19.01 24.37
C LEU A 80 1.79 18.91 24.03
N GLN A 81 2.15 17.92 23.23
CA GLN A 81 3.48 17.83 22.65
C GLN A 81 3.60 18.84 21.50
N MET A 82 4.60 19.71 21.58
CA MET A 82 4.87 20.70 20.55
C MET A 82 6.34 20.74 20.18
N HIS A 83 6.63 21.28 19.00
CA HIS A 83 8.00 21.45 18.56
C HIS A 83 8.79 22.37 19.51
N ILE A 84 10.04 22.01 19.83
CA ILE A 84 10.88 22.69 20.82
C ILE A 84 11.08 24.18 20.53
N ARG A 85 11.07 24.57 19.24
CA ARG A 85 11.20 25.95 18.76
C ARG A 85 9.98 26.85 19.04
N LYS A 86 8.79 26.30 19.28
CA LYS A 86 7.61 27.12 19.60
C LYS A 86 7.79 27.76 20.98
N LYS A 87 7.78 29.09 21.05
CA LYS A 87 7.89 29.84 22.32
C LYS A 87 6.58 29.88 23.12
N ALA A 88 5.45 29.58 22.47
CA ALA A 88 4.14 29.58 23.10
C ALA A 88 3.33 28.34 22.71
N CYS A 89 2.56 27.83 23.67
CA CYS A 89 1.53 26.83 23.45
C CYS A 89 0.24 27.51 22.98
N GLU A 90 -0.61 26.75 22.27
CA GLU A 90 -1.99 27.15 21.96
C GLU A 90 -2.85 27.42 23.21
N CYS A 91 -2.54 26.81 24.35
CA CYS A 91 -3.18 27.12 25.64
C CYS A 91 -2.70 28.42 26.29
N GLY A 92 -1.86 29.21 25.61
CA GLY A 92 -1.31 30.49 26.11
C GLY A 92 -0.09 30.36 27.03
N TYR A 93 0.40 29.15 27.31
CA TYR A 93 1.65 28.98 28.09
C TYR A 93 2.87 29.45 27.29
N ARG A 94 3.66 30.38 27.84
CA ARG A 94 4.94 30.81 27.28
C ARG A 94 6.09 30.01 27.89
N PHE A 95 6.87 29.36 27.03
CA PHE A 95 8.10 28.67 27.41
C PHE A 95 9.20 29.72 27.54
N ARG A 96 9.79 29.81 28.74
CA ARG A 96 10.93 30.67 29.04
C ARG A 96 12.21 30.11 28.47
#